data_AF-A0AAX0XW41-F1
#
_entry.id   AF-A0AAX0XW41-F1
#
_cell.length_a   1.000
_cell.length_b   1.000
_cell.length_c   1.000
_cell.angle_alpha   90.00
_cell.angle_beta   90.00
_cell.angle_gamma   90.00
#
_symmetry.space_group_name_H-M   'P 1'
#
loop_
_entity.id
_entity.type
_entity.pdbx_description
1 polymer ?
#
loop_
_entity_poly.entity_id
_entity_poly.type
_entity_poly.pdbx_seq_one_letter_code
_entity_poly.pdbx_strand_id
1 'polypeptide(L)'
;MTIKELAYSVQQLLQAKTASSFKRSHIYELLAASFGFNSQAAFSVDTVLTEFCRNDSRSVPQTLSIRRRCIELGYQPDIAILVTSALESFLTEREIGIASISSLISRLRGEFPDQGYELEYDEDELFNSSNEALGPILLDGLDAAASKGNALAHYALALIYAPDDEDDLGAGSSYWYAQRQQGRVLTGVEEEWAEAYAYRLAQAEKYAHHLKEAARLGHQDALLDLANRFDDPSFFEQSCHDVDADPAAVADIAERMGRPADVRHWLTIAAENGDTDAMLQLIEEYDHGDLQRCWTWVYLSQLVGTDLSQDAHYAINEDGSDYDDDVGGTVYVAGRDGVDLAPLAPAQDAIAKLAAQRLFKQIEQNVR
;
A
#
# COMPACT_ATOMS: atom_id res chain seq x y z
N MET A 1 -24.66 0.79 -0.97
CA MET A 1 -25.49 -0.02 -0.05
C MET A 1 -24.65 -0.33 1.18
N THR A 2 -25.20 -0.34 2.40
CA THR A 2 -24.47 -0.74 3.62
C THR A 2 -24.49 -2.26 3.81
N ILE A 3 -23.60 -2.82 4.65
CA ILE A 3 -23.67 -4.27 4.99
C ILE A 3 -25.00 -4.63 5.65
N LYS A 4 -25.54 -3.72 6.46
CA LYS A 4 -26.83 -3.89 7.14
C LYS A 4 -28.00 -3.89 6.16
N GLU A 5 -27.96 -3.02 5.14
CA GLU A 5 -28.94 -2.98 4.04
C GLU A 5 -28.86 -4.22 3.15
N LEU A 6 -27.65 -4.69 2.84
CA LEU A 6 -27.43 -5.94 2.10
C LEU A 6 -28.08 -7.11 2.86
N ALA A 7 -27.74 -7.28 4.14
CA ALA A 7 -28.33 -8.33 4.96
C ALA A 7 -29.85 -8.18 5.12
N TYR A 8 -30.38 -6.95 5.03
CA TYR A 8 -31.83 -6.69 5.08
C TYR A 8 -32.50 -7.16 3.80
N SER A 9 -31.93 -6.80 2.66
CA SER A 9 -32.41 -7.17 1.33
C SER A 9 -32.41 -8.69 1.15
N VAL A 10 -31.32 -9.36 1.56
CA VAL A 10 -31.24 -10.82 1.56
C VAL A 10 -32.29 -11.44 2.49
N GLN A 11 -32.47 -10.91 3.71
CA GLN A 11 -33.49 -11.42 4.63
C GLN A 11 -34.89 -11.36 4.02
N GLN A 12 -35.26 -10.22 3.42
CA GLN A 12 -36.57 -10.03 2.79
C GLN A 12 -36.76 -10.98 1.60
N LEU A 13 -35.74 -11.12 0.75
CA LEU A 13 -35.76 -12.04 -0.38
C LEU A 13 -35.99 -13.49 0.07
N LEU A 14 -35.24 -13.95 1.07
CA LEU A 14 -35.35 -15.33 1.56
C LEU A 14 -36.71 -15.58 2.21
N GLN A 15 -37.22 -14.63 3.01
CA GLN A 15 -38.54 -14.74 3.63
C GLN A 15 -39.65 -14.79 2.58
N ALA A 16 -39.57 -13.97 1.53
CA ALA A 16 -40.54 -13.98 0.43
C ALA A 16 -40.53 -15.30 -0.36
N LYS A 17 -39.35 -15.88 -0.64
CA LYS A 17 -39.24 -17.13 -1.42
C LYS A 17 -39.57 -18.40 -0.65
N THR A 18 -39.40 -18.41 0.67
CA THR A 18 -39.51 -19.63 1.49
C THR A 18 -40.69 -19.62 2.45
N ALA A 19 -41.41 -18.49 2.55
CA ALA A 19 -42.45 -18.25 3.56
C ALA A 19 -42.02 -18.57 5.01
N SER A 20 -40.71 -18.52 5.28
CA SER A 20 -40.09 -18.90 6.55
C SER A 20 -39.39 -17.71 7.19
N SER A 21 -39.40 -17.61 8.52
CA SER A 21 -38.74 -16.52 9.23
C SER A 21 -37.23 -16.76 9.35
N PHE A 22 -36.44 -15.75 8.98
CA PHE A 22 -34.97 -15.75 9.15
C PHE A 22 -34.55 -14.75 10.22
N LYS A 23 -33.62 -15.12 11.10
CA LYS A 23 -32.94 -14.19 12.01
C LYS A 23 -31.83 -13.46 11.26
N ARG A 24 -31.55 -12.19 11.63
CA ARG A 24 -30.49 -11.41 10.99
C ARG A 24 -29.10 -12.04 11.13
N SER A 25 -28.79 -12.62 12.28
CA SER A 25 -27.53 -13.35 12.51
C SER A 25 -27.36 -14.54 11.55
N HIS A 26 -28.44 -15.26 11.24
CA HIS A 26 -28.40 -16.37 10.29
C HIS A 26 -28.10 -15.89 8.87
N ILE A 27 -28.51 -14.67 8.50
CA ILE A 27 -28.19 -14.09 7.19
C ILE A 27 -26.69 -13.85 7.06
N TYR A 28 -26.04 -13.30 8.08
CA TYR A 28 -24.58 -13.11 8.04
C TYR A 28 -23.83 -14.44 7.96
N GLU A 29 -24.32 -15.48 8.64
CA GLU A 29 -23.76 -16.84 8.53
C GLU A 29 -23.92 -17.43 7.13
N LEU A 30 -25.08 -17.21 6.48
CA LEU A 30 -25.32 -17.68 5.12
C LEU A 30 -24.50 -16.90 4.08
N LEU A 31 -24.30 -15.59 4.28
CA LEU A 31 -23.39 -14.77 3.47
C LEU A 31 -21.94 -15.20 3.62
N ALA A 32 -21.48 -15.56 4.82
CA ALA A 32 -20.15 -16.14 4.99
C ALA A 32 -20.03 -17.49 4.27
N ALA A 33 -21.04 -18.35 4.41
CA ALA A 33 -21.07 -19.66 3.77
C ALA A 33 -21.14 -19.59 2.23
N SER A 34 -21.73 -18.54 1.64
CA SER A 34 -21.71 -18.35 0.19
C SER A 34 -20.31 -18.17 -0.37
N PHE A 35 -19.35 -17.74 0.43
CA PHE A 35 -17.96 -17.61 0.02
C PHE A 35 -17.05 -18.71 0.61
N GLY A 36 -17.64 -19.79 1.13
CA GLY A 36 -16.91 -20.96 1.61
C GLY A 36 -16.43 -20.90 3.06
N PHE A 37 -16.81 -19.88 3.82
CA PHE A 37 -16.46 -19.79 5.23
C PHE A 37 -17.42 -20.63 6.09
N ASN A 38 -16.85 -21.32 7.09
CA ASN A 38 -17.62 -22.16 8.01
C ASN A 38 -18.43 -21.36 9.05
N SER A 39 -18.09 -20.08 9.24
CA SER A 39 -18.82 -19.18 10.15
C SER A 39 -18.63 -17.73 9.74
N GLN A 40 -19.53 -16.85 10.21
CA GLN A 40 -19.33 -15.41 10.08
C GLN A 40 -18.04 -14.97 10.78
N ALA A 41 -17.75 -15.50 11.98
CA ALA A 41 -16.58 -15.09 12.74
C ALA A 41 -15.28 -15.31 11.94
N ALA A 42 -15.16 -16.48 11.30
CA ALA A 42 -14.04 -16.81 10.42
C ALA A 42 -13.95 -15.88 9.20
N PHE A 43 -15.10 -15.51 8.62
CA PHE A 43 -15.16 -14.53 7.54
C PHE A 43 -14.61 -13.17 7.97
N SER A 44 -15.02 -12.66 9.14
CA SER A 44 -14.60 -11.32 9.59
C SER A 44 -13.17 -11.21 10.14
N VAL A 45 -12.36 -12.27 10.08
CA VAL A 45 -10.97 -12.21 10.53
C VAL A 45 -10.14 -11.34 9.59
N ASP A 46 -10.24 -11.58 8.28
CA ASP A 46 -9.41 -10.93 7.26
C ASP A 46 -10.18 -10.72 5.95
N THR A 47 -11.50 -10.82 5.96
CA THR A 47 -12.30 -10.72 4.72
C THR A 47 -13.45 -9.75 4.91
N VAL A 48 -13.66 -8.92 3.90
CA VAL A 48 -14.73 -7.94 3.82
C VAL A 48 -15.55 -8.17 2.55
N LEU A 49 -16.82 -7.77 2.60
CA LEU A 49 -17.68 -7.79 1.41
C LEU A 49 -17.36 -6.57 0.55
N THR A 50 -17.41 -6.75 -0.76
CA THR A 50 -17.25 -5.67 -1.73
C THR A 50 -18.26 -5.80 -2.86
N GLU A 51 -18.57 -4.69 -3.51
CA GLU A 51 -19.19 -4.69 -4.84
C GLU A 51 -18.02 -4.82 -5.85
N PHE A 52 -18.12 -5.73 -6.82
CA PHE A 52 -17.03 -5.95 -7.78
C PHE A 52 -16.94 -4.77 -8.76
N CYS A 53 -15.73 -4.24 -8.95
CA CYS A 53 -15.39 -3.45 -10.12
C CYS A 53 -15.07 -4.39 -11.29
N ARG A 54 -15.21 -3.91 -12.53
CA ARG A 54 -15.35 -4.69 -13.79
C ARG A 54 -14.25 -5.73 -14.12
N ASN A 55 -13.19 -5.83 -13.32
CA ASN A 55 -12.00 -6.67 -13.57
C ASN A 55 -11.60 -7.63 -12.43
N ASP A 56 -12.34 -7.70 -11.32
CA ASP A 56 -12.01 -8.59 -10.20
C ASP A 56 -12.43 -10.05 -10.46
N SER A 57 -11.60 -11.01 -10.02
CA SER A 57 -11.89 -12.44 -10.16
C SER A 57 -13.17 -12.80 -9.39
N ARG A 58 -14.22 -13.17 -10.12
CA ARG A 58 -15.54 -13.45 -9.54
C ARG A 58 -15.49 -14.67 -8.63
N SER A 59 -15.68 -14.46 -7.33
CA SER A 59 -15.90 -15.56 -6.39
C SER A 59 -17.26 -16.20 -6.68
N VAL A 60 -17.27 -17.40 -7.25
CA VAL A 60 -18.50 -18.15 -7.51
C VAL A 60 -19.11 -18.59 -6.18
N PRO A 61 -20.39 -18.28 -5.89
CA PRO A 61 -21.03 -18.71 -4.66
C PRO A 61 -20.96 -20.23 -4.45
N GLN A 62 -20.56 -20.66 -3.26
CA GLN A 62 -20.43 -22.08 -2.92
C GLN A 62 -21.77 -22.69 -2.50
N THR A 63 -22.55 -23.12 -3.49
CA THR A 63 -23.89 -23.73 -3.38
C THR A 63 -23.97 -24.81 -2.28
N LEU A 64 -22.95 -25.68 -2.17
CA LEU A 64 -22.89 -26.75 -1.16
C LEU A 64 -22.72 -26.21 0.26
N SER A 65 -21.86 -25.20 0.43
CA SER A 65 -21.56 -24.57 1.72
C SER A 65 -22.78 -23.83 2.26
N ILE A 66 -23.50 -23.10 1.40
CA ILE A 66 -24.78 -22.43 1.75
C ILE A 66 -25.80 -23.46 2.24
N ARG A 67 -25.99 -24.55 1.47
CA ARG A 67 -26.99 -25.58 1.80
C ARG A 67 -26.68 -26.25 3.14
N ARG A 68 -25.42 -26.62 3.35
CA ARG A 68 -24.96 -27.20 4.62
C ARG A 68 -25.19 -26.25 5.78
N ARG A 69 -24.77 -24.99 5.66
CA ARG A 69 -24.93 -24.00 6.73
C ARG A 69 -26.39 -23.72 7.07
N CYS A 70 -27.26 -23.66 6.07
CA CYS A 70 -28.69 -23.49 6.26
C CYS A 70 -29.30 -24.63 7.11
N ILE A 71 -28.90 -25.89 6.85
CA ILE A 71 -29.33 -27.04 7.65
C ILE A 71 -28.78 -26.98 9.07
N GLU A 72 -27.50 -26.63 9.24
CA GLU A 72 -26.86 -26.46 10.57
C GLU A 72 -27.55 -25.39 11.42
N LEU A 73 -28.08 -24.34 10.79
CA LEU A 73 -28.85 -23.27 11.45
C LEU A 73 -30.30 -23.70 11.80
N GLY A 74 -30.70 -24.93 11.49
CA GLY A 74 -31.98 -25.54 11.87
C GLY A 74 -33.09 -25.42 10.83
N TYR A 75 -32.77 -25.03 9.59
CA TYR A 75 -33.76 -24.96 8.51
C TYR A 75 -33.93 -26.32 7.81
N GLN A 76 -35.14 -26.57 7.30
CA GLN A 76 -35.45 -27.82 6.59
C GLN A 76 -34.66 -27.94 5.27
N PRO A 77 -34.32 -29.16 4.82
CA PRO A 77 -33.58 -29.36 3.58
C PRO A 77 -34.22 -28.74 2.32
N ASP A 78 -35.55 -28.71 2.24
CA ASP A 78 -36.28 -28.11 1.12
C ASP A 78 -36.13 -26.58 1.11
N ILE A 79 -36.16 -25.95 2.29
CA ILE A 79 -35.89 -24.52 2.47
C ILE A 79 -34.43 -24.23 2.08
N ALA A 80 -33.50 -25.09 2.48
CA ALA A 80 -32.08 -24.91 2.17
C ALA A 80 -31.82 -24.87 0.66
N ILE A 81 -32.50 -25.71 -0.15
CA ILE A 81 -32.39 -25.68 -1.61
C ILE A 81 -32.85 -24.33 -2.18
N LEU A 82 -34.00 -23.83 -1.72
CA LEU A 82 -34.54 -22.54 -2.15
C LEU A 82 -33.64 -21.37 -1.75
N VAL A 83 -33.12 -21.39 -0.52
CA VAL A 83 -32.17 -20.39 0.00
C VAL A 83 -30.92 -20.34 -0.85
N THR A 84 -30.34 -21.50 -1.17
CA THR A 84 -29.12 -21.58 -1.97
C THR A 84 -29.30 -20.94 -3.33
N SER A 85 -30.34 -21.33 -4.08
CA SER A 85 -30.61 -20.75 -5.41
C SER A 85 -30.91 -19.25 -5.33
N ALA A 86 -31.67 -18.82 -4.31
CA ALA A 86 -32.00 -17.41 -4.14
C ALA A 86 -30.78 -16.55 -3.83
N LEU A 87 -29.88 -17.02 -2.96
CA LEU A 87 -28.70 -16.28 -2.54
C LEU A 87 -27.67 -16.21 -3.67
N GLU A 88 -27.47 -17.31 -4.40
CA GLU A 88 -26.58 -17.36 -5.57
C GLU A 88 -27.01 -16.37 -6.65
N SER A 89 -28.30 -16.35 -7.03
CA SER A 89 -28.82 -15.38 -7.99
C SER A 89 -28.67 -13.94 -7.51
N PHE A 90 -28.97 -13.68 -6.24
CA PHE A 90 -28.91 -12.34 -5.67
C PHE A 90 -27.49 -11.77 -5.64
N LEU A 91 -26.51 -12.56 -5.18
CA LEU A 91 -25.11 -12.12 -5.13
C LEU A 91 -24.55 -11.89 -6.54
N THR A 92 -24.95 -12.72 -7.50
CA THR A 92 -24.52 -12.59 -8.90
C THR A 92 -25.13 -11.34 -9.56
N GLU A 93 -26.43 -11.10 -9.37
CA GLU A 93 -27.15 -9.94 -9.96
C GLU A 93 -26.65 -8.61 -9.38
N ARG A 94 -26.24 -8.61 -8.12
CA ARG A 94 -25.72 -7.43 -7.40
C ARG A 94 -24.20 -7.31 -7.46
N GLU A 95 -23.53 -8.22 -8.16
CA GLU A 95 -22.07 -8.28 -8.27
C GLU A 95 -21.36 -8.20 -6.90
N ILE A 96 -21.89 -8.90 -5.90
CA ILE A 96 -21.34 -8.93 -4.55
C ILE A 96 -20.27 -9.99 -4.44
N GLY A 97 -19.09 -9.57 -3.99
CA GLY A 97 -17.91 -10.38 -3.80
C GLY A 97 -17.30 -10.27 -2.41
N ILE A 98 -16.07 -10.78 -2.33
CA ILE A 98 -15.23 -10.71 -1.15
C ILE A 98 -13.84 -10.21 -1.53
N ALA A 99 -13.19 -9.53 -0.61
CA ALA A 99 -11.78 -9.17 -0.70
C ALA A 99 -11.08 -9.54 0.62
N SER A 100 -9.88 -10.11 0.53
CA SER A 100 -8.98 -10.17 1.69
C SER A 100 -8.47 -8.76 1.97
N ILE A 101 -8.37 -8.39 3.25
CA ILE A 101 -7.90 -7.06 3.63
C ILE A 101 -6.43 -6.88 3.24
N SER A 102 -5.60 -7.92 3.36
CA SER A 102 -4.20 -7.86 2.92
C SER A 102 -4.07 -7.65 1.40
N SER A 103 -4.84 -8.40 0.60
CA SER A 103 -4.85 -8.20 -0.86
C SER A 103 -5.36 -6.82 -1.27
N LEU A 104 -6.32 -6.27 -0.51
CA LEU A 104 -6.80 -4.91 -0.71
C LEU A 104 -5.69 -3.89 -0.40
N ILE A 105 -4.94 -4.07 0.69
CA ILE A 105 -3.80 -3.20 1.04
C ILE A 105 -2.76 -3.20 -0.08
N SER A 106 -2.32 -4.37 -0.55
CA SER A 106 -1.35 -4.45 -1.66
C SER A 106 -1.85 -3.71 -2.90
N ARG A 107 -3.13 -3.90 -3.26
CA ARG A 107 -3.74 -3.16 -4.38
C ARG A 107 -3.77 -1.65 -4.15
N LEU A 108 -4.10 -1.20 -2.94
CA LEU A 108 -4.13 0.23 -2.59
C LEU A 108 -2.74 0.86 -2.58
N ARG A 109 -1.69 0.08 -2.28
CA ARG A 109 -0.28 0.52 -2.34
C ARG A 109 0.30 0.52 -3.76
N GLY A 110 -0.46 0.03 -4.75
CA GLY A 110 0.03 -0.11 -6.13
C GLY A 110 0.95 -1.33 -6.33
N GLU A 111 0.99 -2.28 -5.39
CA GLU A 111 1.72 -3.54 -5.51
C GLU A 111 0.94 -4.46 -6.46
N PHE A 112 1.09 -4.26 -7.78
CA PHE A 112 0.58 -5.21 -8.76
C PHE A 112 1.58 -6.36 -8.90
N PRO A 113 1.14 -7.64 -8.90
CA PRO A 113 2.02 -8.72 -9.31
C PRO A 113 2.45 -8.43 -10.75
N ASP A 114 3.76 -8.36 -10.97
CA ASP A 114 4.41 -8.13 -12.25
C ASP A 114 3.95 -9.19 -13.28
N GLN A 115 2.81 -8.92 -13.92
CA GLN A 115 2.35 -9.66 -15.08
C GLN A 115 2.90 -8.88 -16.27
N GLY A 116 4.13 -9.23 -16.66
CA GLY A 116 4.95 -8.60 -17.70
C GLY A 116 4.31 -8.51 -19.09
N TYR A 117 3.24 -7.75 -19.19
CA TYR A 117 2.60 -7.33 -20.42
C TYR A 117 2.55 -5.80 -20.36
N GLU A 118 3.48 -5.14 -21.06
CA GLU A 118 3.32 -3.77 -21.55
C GLU A 118 2.04 -3.76 -22.40
N LEU A 119 0.92 -3.47 -21.76
CA LEU A 119 -0.28 -3.04 -22.43
C LEU A 119 -0.34 -1.55 -22.14
N GLU A 120 -0.30 -0.74 -23.20
CA GLU A 120 -0.75 0.66 -23.19
C GLU A 120 -2.21 0.67 -22.70
N TYR A 121 -2.39 0.61 -21.40
CA TYR A 121 -3.65 0.92 -20.76
C TYR A 121 -3.70 2.44 -20.64
N ASP A 122 -4.82 3.04 -21.05
CA ASP A 122 -5.15 4.42 -20.71
C ASP A 122 -4.92 4.58 -19.19
N GLU A 123 -3.93 5.36 -18.78
CA GLU A 123 -3.60 5.64 -17.38
C GLU A 123 -4.85 6.15 -16.61
N ASP A 124 -5.79 6.76 -17.34
CA ASP A 124 -7.08 7.23 -16.87
C ASP A 124 -8.05 6.13 -16.36
N GLU A 125 -7.88 4.85 -16.75
CA GLU A 125 -8.78 3.76 -16.32
C GLU A 125 -8.27 2.94 -15.12
N LEU A 126 -6.96 2.95 -14.82
CA LEU A 126 -6.38 2.20 -13.68
C LEU A 126 -6.35 3.01 -12.37
N PHE A 127 -6.25 4.34 -12.47
CA PHE A 127 -6.08 5.26 -11.35
C PHE A 127 -7.35 6.06 -11.03
N ASN A 128 -8.51 5.41 -11.01
CA ASN A 128 -9.60 5.94 -10.19
C ASN A 128 -9.34 5.59 -8.72
N SER A 129 -8.30 6.21 -8.14
CA SER A 129 -8.08 6.33 -6.67
C SER A 129 -9.22 7.10 -6.00
N SER A 130 -10.07 7.74 -6.79
CA SER A 130 -11.36 8.29 -6.42
C SER A 130 -12.10 7.31 -5.48
N ASN A 131 -12.23 7.72 -4.21
CA ASN A 131 -13.08 7.11 -3.18
C ASN A 131 -14.51 6.76 -3.69
N GLU A 132 -14.91 7.33 -4.82
CA GLU A 132 -16.14 7.04 -5.57
C GLU A 132 -16.22 5.62 -6.16
N ALA A 133 -15.10 4.92 -6.39
CA ALA A 133 -15.08 3.53 -6.87
C ALA A 133 -15.23 2.49 -5.74
N LEU A 134 -14.96 2.87 -4.49
CA LEU A 134 -15.02 1.97 -3.33
C LEU A 134 -16.42 2.00 -2.71
N GLY A 135 -17.22 0.97 -3.00
CA GLY A 135 -18.62 0.91 -2.59
C GLY A 135 -18.83 0.95 -1.06
N PRO A 136 -19.95 1.53 -0.56
CA PRO A 136 -20.21 1.66 0.89
C PRO A 136 -20.22 0.34 1.67
N ILE A 137 -20.42 -0.80 1.01
CA ILE A 137 -20.35 -2.13 1.64
C ILE A 137 -18.93 -2.41 2.15
N LEU A 138 -17.92 -2.04 1.37
CA LEU A 138 -16.52 -2.26 1.70
C LEU A 138 -16.12 -1.43 2.91
N LEU A 139 -16.42 -0.12 2.87
CA LEU A 139 -16.13 0.81 3.95
C LEU A 139 -16.77 0.37 5.28
N ASP A 140 -18.06 0.01 5.25
CA ASP A 140 -18.76 -0.54 6.41
C ASP A 140 -18.09 -1.81 6.97
N GLY A 141 -17.58 -2.67 6.07
CA GLY A 141 -16.90 -3.91 6.41
C GLY A 141 -15.57 -3.65 7.11
N LEU A 142 -14.79 -2.73 6.56
CA LEU A 142 -13.53 -2.29 7.14
C LEU A 142 -13.75 -1.58 8.48
N ASP A 143 -14.72 -0.68 8.59
CA ASP A 143 -15.06 -0.01 9.85
C ASP A 143 -15.47 -1.00 10.95
N ALA A 144 -16.25 -2.02 10.57
CA ALA A 144 -16.66 -3.07 11.49
C ALA A 144 -15.49 -3.96 11.92
N ALA A 145 -14.50 -4.19 11.05
CA ALA A 145 -13.28 -4.94 11.38
C ALA A 145 -12.33 -4.10 12.24
N ALA A 146 -12.11 -2.83 11.89
CA ALA A 146 -11.32 -1.86 12.64
C ALA A 146 -11.88 -1.68 14.07
N SER A 147 -13.20 -1.54 14.22
CA SER A 147 -13.88 -1.46 15.52
C SER A 147 -13.65 -2.68 16.43
N LYS A 148 -13.23 -3.82 15.88
CA LYS A 148 -12.86 -5.03 16.63
C LYS A 148 -11.36 -5.15 16.91
N GLY A 149 -10.56 -4.14 16.57
CA GLY A 149 -9.12 -4.10 16.76
C GLY A 149 -8.32 -4.80 15.66
N ASN A 150 -8.84 -4.87 14.43
CA ASN A 150 -8.08 -5.40 13.30
C ASN A 150 -7.13 -4.31 12.75
N ALA A 151 -5.81 -4.56 12.85
CA ALA A 151 -4.78 -3.63 12.42
C ALA A 151 -4.77 -3.41 10.89
N LEU A 152 -4.97 -4.47 10.10
CA LEU A 152 -5.05 -4.40 8.63
C LEU A 152 -6.25 -3.56 8.19
N ALA A 153 -7.40 -3.70 8.86
CA ALA A 153 -8.59 -2.91 8.55
C ALA A 153 -8.36 -1.41 8.81
N HIS A 154 -7.71 -1.08 9.94
CA HIS A 154 -7.28 0.28 10.21
C HIS A 154 -6.31 0.79 9.13
N TYR A 155 -5.33 -0.01 8.73
CA TYR A 155 -4.38 0.42 7.72
C TYR A 155 -5.03 0.61 6.33
N ALA A 156 -5.89 -0.31 5.91
CA ALA A 156 -6.66 -0.18 4.68
C ALA A 156 -7.53 1.09 4.66
N LEU A 157 -8.21 1.41 5.77
CA LEU A 157 -8.97 2.66 5.88
C LEU A 157 -8.06 3.90 5.82
N ALA A 158 -6.86 3.83 6.40
CA ALA A 158 -5.88 4.90 6.26
C ALA A 158 -5.52 5.09 4.79
N LEU A 159 -5.14 4.05 4.05
CA LEU A 159 -4.83 4.15 2.63
C LEU A 159 -5.99 4.73 1.80
N ILE A 160 -7.25 4.36 2.10
CA ILE A 160 -8.44 4.89 1.41
C ILE A 160 -8.67 6.39 1.68
N TYR A 161 -8.29 6.87 2.86
CA TYR A 161 -8.45 8.27 3.24
C TYR A 161 -7.16 9.09 3.08
N ALA A 162 -6.10 8.50 2.54
CA ALA A 162 -4.84 9.18 2.32
C ALA A 162 -5.07 10.42 1.45
N PRO A 163 -4.44 11.56 1.77
CA PRO A 163 -4.52 12.73 0.92
C PRO A 163 -3.75 12.46 -0.38
N ASP A 164 -4.34 12.82 -1.52
CA ASP A 164 -3.66 12.77 -2.81
C ASP A 164 -2.54 13.83 -2.86
N ASP A 165 -1.37 13.46 -3.41
CA ASP A 165 -0.18 14.33 -3.44
C ASP A 165 -0.33 15.50 -4.44
N GLU A 166 -1.23 15.39 -5.43
CA GLU A 166 -1.53 16.45 -6.40
C GLU A 166 -2.52 17.51 -5.90
N ASP A 167 -3.10 17.29 -4.72
CA ASP A 167 -4.14 18.13 -4.15
C ASP A 167 -3.51 19.31 -3.39
N ASP A 168 -2.62 20.06 -4.06
CA ASP A 168 -2.01 21.27 -3.49
C ASP A 168 -3.13 22.20 -3.04
N LEU A 169 -3.12 22.49 -1.74
CA LEU A 169 -4.14 23.28 -1.06
C LEU A 169 -4.02 24.71 -1.58
N GLY A 170 -4.63 24.99 -2.73
CA GLY A 170 -4.68 26.32 -3.29
C GLY A 170 -5.05 27.29 -2.18
N ALA A 171 -4.14 28.24 -1.88
CA ALA A 171 -4.19 29.06 -0.66
C ALA A 171 -5.53 29.80 -0.43
N GLY A 172 -6.39 29.87 -1.45
CA GLY A 172 -7.75 30.39 -1.36
C GLY A 172 -8.76 29.49 -0.63
N SER A 173 -8.62 28.16 -0.66
CA SER A 173 -9.63 27.23 -0.13
C SER A 173 -9.72 27.26 1.40
N SER A 174 -8.57 27.32 2.08
CA SER A 174 -8.49 27.46 3.54
C SER A 174 -9.05 28.81 4.02
N TYR A 175 -8.81 29.88 3.25
CA TYR A 175 -9.35 31.21 3.54
C TYR A 175 -10.88 31.23 3.51
N TRP A 176 -11.51 30.67 2.47
CA TRP A 176 -12.97 30.64 2.39
C TRP A 176 -13.58 29.78 3.48
N TYR A 177 -12.99 28.62 3.77
CA TYR A 177 -13.42 27.81 4.90
C TYR A 177 -13.40 28.61 6.23
N ALA A 178 -12.32 29.35 6.50
CA ALA A 178 -12.23 30.20 7.69
C ALA A 178 -13.28 31.32 7.69
N GLN A 179 -13.55 31.94 6.54
CA GLN A 179 -14.61 32.95 6.40
C GLN A 179 -16.01 32.37 6.68
N ARG A 180 -16.29 31.15 6.20
CA ARG A 180 -17.54 30.42 6.49
C ARG A 180 -17.68 30.16 7.99
N GLN A 181 -16.60 29.71 8.65
CA GLN A 181 -16.59 29.47 10.10
C GLN A 181 -16.82 30.75 10.93
N GLN A 182 -16.47 31.92 10.39
CA GLN A 182 -16.76 33.24 11.00
C GLN A 182 -18.20 33.71 10.77
N GLY A 183 -19.04 32.89 10.11
CA GLY A 183 -20.46 33.18 9.87
C GLY A 183 -20.74 33.95 8.59
N ARG A 184 -19.75 34.13 7.70
CA ARG A 184 -20.00 34.69 6.37
C ARG A 184 -20.78 33.68 5.52
N VAL A 185 -21.85 34.15 4.89
CA VAL A 185 -22.58 33.38 3.89
C VAL A 185 -21.76 33.40 2.60
N LEU A 186 -21.25 32.23 2.20
CA LEU A 186 -20.55 32.03 0.92
C LEU A 186 -21.56 31.54 -0.11
N THR A 187 -21.27 31.77 -1.39
CA THR A 187 -22.11 31.31 -2.51
C THR A 187 -21.25 31.00 -3.73
N GLY A 188 -21.65 30.01 -4.54
CA GLY A 188 -20.95 29.64 -5.77
C GLY A 188 -19.55 29.10 -5.48
N VAL A 189 -18.55 29.56 -6.22
CA VAL A 189 -17.15 29.06 -6.14
C VAL A 189 -16.56 29.19 -4.72
N GLU A 190 -16.89 30.26 -3.97
CA GLU A 190 -16.42 30.42 -2.58
C GLU A 190 -16.96 29.31 -1.66
N GLU A 191 -18.21 28.89 -1.86
CA GLU A 191 -18.84 27.82 -1.10
C GLU A 191 -18.28 26.46 -1.49
N GLU A 192 -18.15 26.20 -2.79
CA GLU A 192 -17.55 24.97 -3.33
C GLU A 192 -16.13 24.75 -2.79
N TRP A 193 -15.29 25.79 -2.78
CA TRP A 193 -13.93 25.70 -2.25
C TRP A 193 -13.91 25.48 -0.73
N ALA A 194 -14.81 26.13 0.01
CA ALA A 194 -14.95 25.89 1.45
C ALA A 194 -15.42 24.46 1.76
N GLU A 195 -16.30 23.89 0.93
CA GLU A 195 -16.81 22.52 1.07
C GLU A 195 -15.76 21.48 0.73
N ALA A 196 -15.04 21.67 -0.38
CA ALA A 196 -13.91 20.82 -0.74
C ALA A 196 -12.84 20.83 0.35
N TYR A 197 -12.51 21.99 0.92
CA TYR A 197 -11.58 22.09 2.04
C TYR A 197 -12.09 21.38 3.30
N ALA A 198 -13.37 21.57 3.65
CA ALA A 198 -13.98 20.88 4.80
C ALA A 198 -13.95 19.36 4.64
N TYR A 199 -14.24 18.87 3.43
CA TYR A 199 -14.20 17.45 3.10
C TYR A 199 -12.78 16.88 3.23
N ARG A 200 -11.78 17.54 2.64
CA ARG A 200 -10.36 17.13 2.77
C ARG A 200 -9.89 17.11 4.23
N LEU A 201 -10.27 18.12 5.02
CA LEU A 201 -9.94 18.16 6.44
C LEU A 201 -10.53 16.93 7.18
N ALA A 202 -11.78 16.59 6.90
CA ALA A 202 -12.41 15.41 7.48
C ALA A 202 -11.73 14.09 7.04
N GLN A 203 -11.26 14.00 5.79
CA GLN A 203 -10.51 12.83 5.33
C GLN A 203 -9.13 12.75 5.98
N ALA A 204 -8.41 13.87 6.11
CA ALA A 204 -7.13 13.93 6.80
C ALA A 204 -7.26 13.54 8.28
N GLU A 205 -8.35 13.92 8.95
CA GLU A 205 -8.64 13.48 10.32
C GLU A 205 -8.84 11.96 10.42
N LYS A 206 -9.61 11.37 9.49
CA LYS A 206 -9.81 9.92 9.44
C LYS A 206 -8.52 9.18 9.11
N TYR A 207 -7.75 9.67 8.14
CA TYR A 207 -6.44 9.16 7.77
C TYR A 207 -5.54 9.06 9.01
N ALA A 208 -5.32 10.20 9.68
CA ALA A 208 -4.46 10.25 10.85
C ALA A 208 -4.98 9.37 12.00
N HIS A 209 -6.30 9.28 12.19
CA HIS A 209 -6.88 8.41 13.21
C HIS A 209 -6.60 6.94 12.92
N HIS A 210 -6.95 6.45 11.73
CA HIS A 210 -6.81 5.04 11.39
C HIS A 210 -5.34 4.63 11.29
N LEU A 211 -4.46 5.49 10.78
CA LEU A 211 -3.03 5.23 10.71
C LEU A 211 -2.42 5.05 12.11
N LYS A 212 -2.76 5.93 13.06
CA LYS A 212 -2.31 5.82 14.45
C LYS A 212 -2.83 4.58 15.14
N GLU A 213 -4.09 4.20 14.92
CA GLU A 213 -4.64 2.97 15.49
C GLU A 213 -4.00 1.70 14.88
N ALA A 214 -3.74 1.67 13.57
CA ALA A 214 -3.01 0.57 12.93
C ALA A 214 -1.61 0.41 13.53
N ALA A 215 -0.88 1.52 13.68
CA ALA A 215 0.44 1.53 14.30
C ALA A 215 0.41 1.10 15.78
N ARG A 216 -0.58 1.57 16.55
CA ARG A 216 -0.79 1.17 17.96
C ARG A 216 -1.06 -0.34 18.08
N LEU A 217 -1.68 -0.95 17.07
CA LEU A 217 -1.91 -2.39 16.99
C LEU A 217 -0.70 -3.17 16.43
N GLY A 218 0.39 -2.49 16.06
CA GLY A 218 1.66 -3.10 15.66
C GLY A 218 1.83 -3.32 14.15
N HIS A 219 1.01 -2.68 13.30
CA HIS A 219 1.17 -2.76 11.85
C HIS A 219 2.43 -2.03 11.38
N GLN A 220 3.37 -2.74 10.76
CA GLN A 220 4.69 -2.21 10.41
C GLN A 220 4.62 -1.10 9.36
N ASP A 221 3.85 -1.29 8.28
CA ASP A 221 3.74 -0.25 7.24
C ASP A 221 3.09 1.02 7.78
N ALA A 222 2.10 0.91 8.68
CA ALA A 222 1.49 2.06 9.33
C ALA A 222 2.49 2.83 10.21
N LEU A 223 3.41 2.11 10.87
CA LEU A 223 4.48 2.74 11.65
C LEU A 223 5.47 3.46 10.73
N LEU A 224 5.84 2.85 9.61
CA LEU A 224 6.72 3.46 8.61
C LEU A 224 6.08 4.72 8.00
N ASP A 225 4.80 4.66 7.65
CA ASP A 225 4.03 5.81 7.15
C ASP A 225 3.92 6.93 8.19
N LEU A 226 3.79 6.60 9.48
CA LEU A 226 3.86 7.59 10.55
C LEU A 226 5.25 8.25 10.65
N ALA A 227 6.32 7.46 10.52
CA ALA A 227 7.67 7.99 10.48
C ALA A 227 7.87 8.94 9.29
N ASN A 228 7.40 8.54 8.10
CA ASN A 228 7.55 9.32 6.89
C ASN A 228 6.77 10.65 6.90
N ARG A 229 5.51 10.62 7.36
CA ARG A 229 4.61 11.78 7.25
C ARG A 229 4.56 12.67 8.48
N PHE A 230 4.88 12.11 9.65
CA PHE A 230 4.72 12.81 10.93
C PHE A 230 5.97 12.79 11.81
N ASP A 231 7.11 12.32 11.29
CA ASP A 231 8.37 12.16 12.01
C ASP A 231 8.21 11.36 13.33
N ASP A 232 7.31 10.36 13.33
CA ASP A 232 7.09 9.49 14.49
C ASP A 232 8.19 8.41 14.57
N PRO A 233 8.97 8.32 15.67
CA PRO A 233 10.10 7.40 15.76
C PRO A 233 9.69 5.95 16.02
N SER A 234 8.41 5.66 16.29
CA SER A 234 7.93 4.36 16.77
C SER A 234 8.28 3.19 15.86
N PHE A 235 8.39 3.42 14.55
CA PHE A 235 8.85 2.41 13.59
C PHE A 235 10.25 1.90 13.95
N PHE A 236 11.20 2.81 14.13
CA PHE A 236 12.59 2.47 14.35
C PHE A 236 12.96 2.13 15.80
N GLU A 237 12.05 2.33 16.74
CA GLU A 237 12.23 1.87 18.13
C GLU A 237 11.97 0.35 18.28
N GLN A 238 11.45 -0.29 17.24
CA GLN A 238 11.17 -1.72 17.23
C GLN A 238 12.38 -2.55 16.82
N SER A 239 12.42 -3.80 17.31
CA SER A 239 13.58 -4.69 17.11
C SER A 239 13.53 -5.49 15.81
N CYS A 240 12.41 -5.49 15.10
CA CYS A 240 12.19 -6.24 13.87
C CYS A 240 11.33 -5.39 12.94
N HIS A 241 11.77 -5.24 11.70
CA HIS A 241 11.03 -4.55 10.65
C HIS A 241 10.68 -5.59 9.60
N ASP A 242 9.38 -5.80 9.40
CA ASP A 242 8.83 -6.63 8.34
C ASP A 242 7.97 -5.69 7.49
N VAL A 243 8.64 -4.94 6.63
CA VAL A 243 8.03 -3.98 5.71
C VAL A 243 8.44 -4.31 4.29
N ASP A 244 7.46 -4.31 3.40
CA ASP A 244 7.69 -4.35 1.96
C ASP A 244 7.85 -2.91 1.47
N ALA A 245 9.00 -2.32 1.77
CA ALA A 245 9.35 -0.96 1.40
C ALA A 245 10.79 -0.95 0.89
N ASP A 246 11.06 -0.07 -0.07
CA ASP A 246 12.40 0.14 -0.57
C ASP A 246 13.34 0.56 0.59
N PRO A 247 14.37 -0.24 0.92
CA PRO A 247 15.31 0.07 1.98
C PRO A 247 15.98 1.43 1.84
N ALA A 248 16.21 1.93 0.61
CA ALA A 248 16.77 3.25 0.38
C ALA A 248 15.83 4.35 0.85
N ALA A 249 14.54 4.26 0.49
CA ALA A 249 13.51 5.18 0.97
C ALA A 249 13.36 5.18 2.50
N VAL A 250 13.53 4.02 3.15
CA VAL A 250 13.53 3.94 4.62
C VAL A 250 14.75 4.64 5.24
N ALA A 251 15.91 4.56 4.58
CA ALA A 251 17.11 5.28 4.99
C ALA A 251 16.92 6.81 4.91
N ASP A 252 16.30 7.32 3.86
CA ASP A 252 15.99 8.75 3.70
C ASP A 252 15.09 9.28 4.83
N ILE A 253 14.08 8.49 5.22
CA ILE A 253 13.23 8.81 6.37
C ILE A 253 14.06 8.89 7.65
N ALA A 254 14.94 7.91 7.90
CA ALA A 254 15.81 7.90 9.06
C ALA A 254 16.78 9.09 9.07
N GLU A 255 17.28 9.51 7.90
CA GLU A 255 18.20 10.63 7.74
C GLU A 255 17.52 11.95 8.10
N ARG A 256 16.32 12.19 7.54
CA ARG A 256 15.51 13.38 7.86
C ARG A 256 15.22 13.49 9.36
N MET A 257 15.03 12.34 10.03
CA MET A 257 14.81 12.27 11.48
C MET A 257 16.12 12.35 12.30
N GLY A 258 17.29 12.43 11.67
CA GLY A 258 18.58 12.54 12.32
C GLY A 258 19.04 11.27 13.04
N ARG A 259 18.75 10.10 12.47
CA ARG A 259 19.02 8.78 13.08
C ARG A 259 20.11 8.00 12.32
N PRO A 260 21.40 8.38 12.45
CA PRO A 260 22.48 7.88 11.59
C PRO A 260 22.77 6.38 11.74
N ALA A 261 22.44 5.78 12.89
CA ALA A 261 22.60 4.34 13.08
C ALA A 261 21.62 3.55 12.20
N ASP A 262 20.39 4.03 12.11
CA ASP A 262 19.32 3.44 11.31
C ASP A 262 19.51 3.72 9.82
N VAL A 263 19.98 4.93 9.46
CA VAL A 263 20.40 5.23 8.08
C VAL A 263 21.43 4.21 7.61
N ARG A 264 22.51 4.04 8.36
CA ARG A 264 23.55 3.05 8.03
C ARG A 264 23.00 1.63 7.90
N HIS A 265 22.05 1.25 8.76
CA HIS A 265 21.42 -0.07 8.72
C HIS A 265 20.64 -0.27 7.42
N TRP A 266 19.75 0.66 7.09
CA TRP A 266 18.90 0.55 5.91
C TRP A 266 19.67 0.73 4.60
N LEU A 267 20.66 1.63 4.54
CA LEU A 267 21.59 1.72 3.41
C LEU A 267 22.37 0.42 3.20
N THR A 268 22.75 -0.28 4.28
CA THR A 268 23.41 -1.58 4.16
C THR A 268 22.47 -2.60 3.51
N ILE A 269 21.20 -2.62 3.89
CA ILE A 269 20.20 -3.51 3.27
C ILE A 269 20.00 -3.15 1.79
N ALA A 270 19.87 -1.86 1.47
CA ALA A 270 19.74 -1.38 0.08
C ALA A 270 20.95 -1.80 -0.77
N ALA A 271 22.17 -1.56 -0.28
CA ALA A 271 23.40 -1.96 -0.94
C ALA A 271 23.50 -3.49 -1.10
N GLU A 272 23.10 -4.27 -0.10
CA GLU A 272 23.06 -5.74 -0.19
C GLU A 272 22.02 -6.25 -1.19
N ASN A 273 21.01 -5.44 -1.53
CA ASN A 273 20.04 -5.71 -2.60
C ASN A 273 20.50 -5.18 -3.99
N GLY A 274 21.65 -4.51 -4.06
CA GLY A 274 22.25 -4.04 -5.31
C GLY A 274 22.08 -2.55 -5.60
N ASP A 275 21.55 -1.76 -4.66
CA ASP A 275 21.48 -0.30 -4.80
C ASP A 275 22.89 0.32 -4.78
N THR A 276 23.31 0.88 -5.91
CA THR A 276 24.65 1.45 -6.08
C THR A 276 24.79 2.86 -5.48
N ASP A 277 23.69 3.58 -5.31
CA ASP A 277 23.71 4.90 -4.66
C ASP A 277 23.84 4.72 -3.14
N ALA A 278 23.16 3.72 -2.57
CA ALA A 278 23.35 3.32 -1.18
C ALA A 278 24.79 2.86 -0.91
N MET A 279 25.39 2.09 -1.84
CA MET A 279 26.81 1.72 -1.75
C MET A 279 27.73 2.94 -1.73
N LEU A 280 27.46 3.94 -2.58
CA LEU A 280 28.24 5.17 -2.65
C LEU A 280 28.13 5.97 -1.34
N GLN A 281 26.90 6.21 -0.86
CA GLN A 281 26.67 6.95 0.38
C GLN A 281 27.31 6.24 1.60
N LEU A 282 27.25 4.91 1.66
CA LEU A 282 27.97 4.14 2.68
C LEU A 282 29.47 4.40 2.64
N ILE A 283 30.08 4.42 1.45
CA ILE A 283 31.53 4.67 1.32
C ILE A 283 31.88 6.07 1.81
N GLU A 284 31.14 7.08 1.39
CA GLU A 284 31.46 8.48 1.62
C GLU A 284 31.21 8.92 3.07
N GLU A 285 30.10 8.47 3.66
CA GLU A 285 29.62 9.04 4.93
C GLU A 285 29.80 8.10 6.12
N TYR A 286 29.55 6.79 5.96
CA TYR A 286 29.35 5.89 7.10
C TYR A 286 30.49 4.89 7.33
N ASP A 287 31.06 4.34 6.25
CA ASP A 287 32.04 3.27 6.29
C ASP A 287 33.48 3.75 6.02
N HIS A 288 33.72 5.06 5.84
CA HIS A 288 35.03 5.66 5.52
C HIS A 288 36.20 5.23 6.44
N GLY A 289 35.90 4.79 7.67
CA GLY A 289 36.88 4.24 8.62
C GLY A 289 37.27 2.76 8.39
N ASP A 290 36.50 2.00 7.61
CA ASP A 290 36.74 0.61 7.25
C ASP A 290 37.01 0.48 5.75
N LEU A 291 38.28 0.67 5.40
CA LEU A 291 38.74 0.62 4.02
C LEU A 291 38.41 -0.71 3.32
N GLN A 292 38.40 -1.84 4.05
CA GLN A 292 38.05 -3.13 3.46
C GLN A 292 36.57 -3.16 3.05
N ARG A 293 35.68 -2.61 3.88
CA ARG A 293 34.25 -2.52 3.60
C ARG A 293 33.95 -1.56 2.45
N CYS A 294 34.61 -0.40 2.39
CA CYS A 294 34.48 0.52 1.25
C CYS A 294 34.84 -0.16 -0.09
N TRP A 295 35.96 -0.89 -0.14
CA TRP A 295 36.34 -1.64 -1.34
C TRP A 295 35.38 -2.80 -1.65
N THR A 296 34.79 -3.44 -0.65
CA THR A 296 33.72 -4.43 -0.89
C THR A 296 32.55 -3.81 -1.65
N TRP A 297 32.12 -2.60 -1.28
CA TRP A 297 31.07 -1.87 -2.00
C TRP A 297 31.47 -1.51 -3.43
N VAL A 298 32.69 -1.01 -3.66
CA VAL A 298 33.20 -0.74 -5.02
C VAL A 298 33.22 -2.01 -5.89
N TYR A 299 33.66 -3.15 -5.34
CA TYR A 299 33.64 -4.40 -6.11
C TYR A 299 32.23 -4.94 -6.33
N LEU A 300 31.32 -4.74 -5.38
CA LEU A 300 29.93 -5.17 -5.54
C LEU A 300 29.25 -4.34 -6.63
N SER A 301 29.43 -3.03 -6.62
CA SER A 301 28.85 -2.14 -7.63
C SER A 301 29.28 -2.56 -9.04
N GLN A 302 30.57 -2.88 -9.23
CA GLN A 302 31.11 -3.38 -10.50
C GLN A 302 30.44 -4.69 -10.97
N LEU A 303 30.09 -5.57 -10.04
CA LEU A 303 29.40 -6.82 -10.35
C LEU A 303 27.93 -6.59 -10.72
N VAL A 304 27.27 -5.63 -10.07
CA VAL A 304 25.87 -5.25 -10.34
C VAL A 304 25.73 -4.46 -11.65
N GLY A 305 26.79 -3.77 -12.08
CA GLY A 305 26.86 -3.12 -13.41
C GLY A 305 27.33 -1.66 -13.39
N THR A 306 27.55 -1.07 -12.21
CA THR A 306 27.99 0.32 -12.03
C THR A 306 29.39 0.37 -11.45
N ASP A 307 30.38 0.88 -12.17
CA ASP A 307 31.73 1.03 -11.63
C ASP A 307 31.85 2.33 -10.80
N LEU A 308 31.80 2.21 -9.48
CA LEU A 308 31.96 3.37 -8.59
C LEU A 308 33.39 3.95 -8.61
N SER A 309 34.39 3.20 -9.09
CA SER A 309 35.79 3.64 -9.15
C SER A 309 36.12 4.54 -10.34
N GLN A 310 35.21 4.63 -11.31
CA GLN A 310 35.39 5.45 -12.52
C GLN A 310 34.53 6.69 -12.43
N ASP A 311 35.04 7.78 -13.01
CA ASP A 311 34.25 8.98 -13.25
C ASP A 311 33.10 8.66 -14.21
N ALA A 312 31.91 9.16 -13.89
CA ALA A 312 30.70 9.00 -14.68
C ALA A 312 30.13 10.38 -15.01
N HIS A 313 30.76 11.06 -15.98
CA HIS A 313 30.33 12.38 -16.45
C HIS A 313 29.54 12.28 -17.76
N TYR A 314 28.46 13.06 -17.86
CA TYR A 314 27.63 13.16 -19.05
C TYR A 314 27.22 14.61 -19.32
N ALA A 315 26.77 14.88 -20.55
CA ALA A 315 26.41 16.21 -20.99
C ALA A 315 24.91 16.46 -20.78
N ILE A 316 24.57 17.64 -20.23
CA ILE A 316 23.19 18.10 -20.05
C ILE A 316 23.00 19.49 -20.66
N ASN A 317 21.75 19.80 -21.00
CA ASN A 317 21.27 21.12 -21.37
C ASN A 317 21.13 22.04 -20.14
N GLU A 318 20.85 23.33 -20.37
CA GLU A 318 20.66 24.32 -19.29
C GLU A 318 19.46 23.99 -18.38
N ASP A 319 18.44 23.31 -18.92
CA ASP A 319 17.25 22.87 -18.18
C ASP A 319 17.46 21.54 -17.44
N GLY A 320 18.65 20.94 -17.51
CA GLY A 320 18.99 19.68 -16.87
C GLY A 320 18.61 18.43 -17.67
N SER A 321 18.00 18.58 -18.85
CA SER A 321 17.73 17.44 -19.74
C SER A 321 19.00 16.90 -20.37
N ASP A 322 18.99 15.63 -20.76
CA ASP A 322 20.09 15.01 -21.50
C ASP A 322 20.40 15.81 -22.76
N TYR A 323 21.68 16.08 -22.98
CA TYR A 323 22.10 16.83 -24.15
C TYR A 323 21.84 16.04 -25.42
N ASP A 324 20.98 16.57 -26.30
CA ASP A 324 20.91 16.18 -27.70
C ASP A 324 21.57 17.26 -28.58
N ASP A 325 22.21 16.84 -29.66
CA ASP A 325 22.86 17.74 -30.60
C ASP A 325 21.87 18.47 -31.53
N ASP A 326 20.59 18.05 -31.50
CA ASP A 326 19.51 18.55 -32.35
C ASP A 326 18.79 19.79 -31.79
N VAL A 327 18.67 19.94 -30.46
CA VAL A 327 18.06 21.13 -29.82
C VAL A 327 19.03 22.32 -29.84
N GLY A 328 20.34 22.04 -29.67
CA GLY A 328 21.41 23.03 -29.67
C GLY A 328 21.38 23.98 -28.46
N GLY A 329 22.55 24.26 -27.88
CA GLY A 329 22.63 25.10 -26.68
C GLY A 329 23.99 25.04 -26.00
N THR A 330 24.11 25.72 -24.88
CA THR A 330 25.31 25.63 -24.02
C THR A 330 25.33 24.27 -23.33
N VAL A 331 26.41 23.52 -23.51
CA VAL A 331 26.62 22.21 -22.86
C VAL A 331 27.10 22.43 -21.43
N TYR A 332 26.48 21.74 -20.47
CA TYR A 332 26.97 21.60 -19.11
C TYR A 332 27.38 20.15 -18.86
N VAL A 333 28.32 19.94 -17.92
CA VAL A 333 28.77 18.61 -17.51
C VAL A 333 28.09 18.27 -16.19
N ALA A 334 27.34 17.17 -16.17
CA ALA A 334 26.78 16.55 -14.99
C ALA A 334 27.46 15.21 -14.71
N GLY A 335 27.08 14.57 -13.60
CA GLY A 335 27.60 13.27 -13.19
C GLY A 335 28.45 13.35 -11.92
N ARG A 336 29.29 12.32 -11.71
CA ARG A 336 30.10 12.17 -10.50
C ARG A 336 31.54 11.75 -10.81
N ASP A 337 32.45 12.15 -9.94
CA ASP A 337 33.81 11.62 -9.89
C ASP A 337 33.79 10.16 -9.36
N GLY A 338 34.81 9.40 -9.73
CA GLY A 338 35.05 8.07 -9.16
C GLY A 338 35.47 8.16 -7.69
N VAL A 339 35.10 7.15 -6.91
CA VAL A 339 35.45 7.08 -5.49
C VAL A 339 36.98 6.94 -5.33
N ASP A 340 37.59 7.91 -4.65
CA ASP A 340 39.03 7.88 -4.32
C ASP A 340 39.30 7.18 -2.99
N LEU A 341 39.72 5.91 -3.06
CA LEU A 341 40.07 5.09 -1.89
C LEU A 341 41.56 4.71 -1.90
N ALA A 342 42.16 4.74 -0.71
CA ALA A 342 43.51 4.19 -0.53
C ALA A 342 43.56 2.70 -0.92
N PRO A 343 44.64 2.22 -1.55
CA PRO A 343 44.74 0.83 -1.97
C PRO A 343 44.85 -0.12 -0.77
N LEU A 344 44.19 -1.28 -0.87
CA LEU A 344 44.31 -2.35 0.13
C LEU A 344 45.57 -3.19 -0.05
N ALA A 345 46.02 -3.80 1.06
CA ALA A 345 47.01 -4.87 0.97
C ALA A 345 46.42 -6.09 0.22
N PRO A 346 47.22 -6.87 -0.54
CA PRO A 346 46.71 -7.95 -1.38
C PRO A 346 45.82 -8.98 -0.67
N ALA A 347 46.10 -9.26 0.61
CA ALA A 347 45.28 -10.16 1.41
C ALA A 347 43.90 -9.58 1.75
N GLN A 348 43.82 -8.28 2.09
CA GLN A 348 42.56 -7.59 2.40
C GLN A 348 41.75 -7.34 1.13
N ASP A 349 42.41 -7.00 0.03
CA ASP A 349 41.81 -6.89 -1.31
C ASP A 349 41.11 -8.20 -1.72
N ALA A 350 41.79 -9.34 -1.56
CA ALA A 350 41.20 -10.65 -1.84
C ALA A 350 39.98 -10.95 -0.96
N ILE A 351 39.99 -10.53 0.32
CA ILE A 351 38.84 -10.68 1.23
C ILE A 351 37.68 -9.80 0.76
N ALA A 352 37.94 -8.54 0.40
CA ALA A 352 36.93 -7.59 -0.05
C ALA A 352 36.23 -8.08 -1.33
N LYS A 353 36.99 -8.56 -2.31
CA LYS A 353 36.46 -9.17 -3.55
C LYS A 353 35.61 -10.40 -3.26
N LEU A 354 36.05 -11.26 -2.36
CA LEU A 354 35.33 -12.48 -2.01
C LEU A 354 34.01 -12.15 -1.29
N ALA A 355 34.00 -11.13 -0.43
CA ALA A 355 32.78 -10.63 0.21
C ALA A 355 31.79 -10.09 -0.83
N ALA A 356 32.24 -9.23 -1.76
CA ALA A 356 31.41 -8.70 -2.85
C ALA A 356 30.80 -9.82 -3.70
N GLN A 357 31.58 -10.83 -4.07
CA GLN A 357 31.08 -11.99 -4.81
C GLN A 357 30.03 -12.82 -4.05
N ARG A 358 30.08 -12.85 -2.72
CA ARG A 358 29.05 -13.53 -1.92
C ARG A 358 27.75 -12.75 -1.94
N LEU A 359 27.82 -11.43 -1.74
CA LEU A 359 26.67 -10.54 -1.79
C LEU A 359 26.01 -10.59 -3.17
N PHE A 360 26.79 -10.48 -4.25
CA PHE A 360 26.28 -10.57 -5.61
C PHE A 360 25.51 -11.88 -5.89
N LYS A 361 26.02 -13.01 -5.40
CA LYS A 361 25.30 -14.30 -5.52
C LYS A 361 23.99 -14.34 -4.75
N GLN A 362 23.86 -13.59 -3.66
CA GLN A 362 22.60 -13.48 -2.91
C GLN A 362 21.60 -12.64 -3.69
N ILE A 363 22.04 -11.52 -4.26
CA ILE A 363 21.23 -10.69 -5.16
C ILE A 363 20.68 -11.53 -6.32
N GLU A 364 21.54 -12.30 -7.01
CA GLU A 364 21.11 -13.19 -8.10
C GLU A 364 20.10 -14.27 -7.68
N GLN A 365 20.08 -14.66 -6.40
CA GLN A 365 19.13 -15.64 -5.87
C GLN A 365 17.80 -15.02 -5.47
N ASN A 366 17.80 -13.75 -5.03
CA ASN A 366 16.60 -13.04 -4.64
C ASN A 366 15.78 -12.56 -5.85
N VAL A 367 16.42 -12.39 -7.02
CA VAL A 367 15.77 -11.98 -8.28
C VAL A 367 15.14 -13.19 -9.04
N ARG A 368 15.37 -14.43 -8.59
CA ARG A 368 14.83 -15.66 -9.21
C ARG A 368 13.70 -16.27 -8.39
#